data_AF-A0A7J9XY66-F1
#
_entry.id   AF-A0A7J9XY66-F1
#
_cell.length_a   1.000
_cell.length_b   1.000
_cell.length_c   1.000
_cell.angle_alpha   90.00
_cell.angle_beta   90.00
_cell.angle_gamma   90.00
#
_symmetry.space_group_name_H-M   'P 1'
#
loop_
_entity.id
_entity.type
_entity.pdbx_description
1 polymer ?
#
loop_
_entity_poly.entity_id
_entity_poly.type
_entity_poly.pdbx_seq_one_letter_code
_entity_poly.pdbx_strand_id
1 'polypeptide(L)'
;QPRLDDDRLPVVLIILDGLGDRPIPELAGATPAEAARTPVLDAIVASGASGWHLPFGWGRAASSERANWALFGYADTPFPGRAVLE
;
A
#
# COMPACT_ATOMS: atom_id res chain seq x y z
N GLN A 1 -13.12 16.77 0.44
CA GLN A 1 -12.91 15.32 0.64
C GLN A 1 -14.27 14.66 0.78
N PRO A 2 -14.52 13.50 0.14
CA PRO A 2 -15.75 12.75 0.37
C PRO A 2 -15.87 12.39 1.86
N ARG A 3 -17.10 12.33 2.36
CA ARG A 3 -17.35 11.97 3.77
C ARG A 3 -17.11 10.47 3.92
N LEU A 4 -16.49 10.06 5.03
CA LEU A 4 -16.22 8.64 5.34
C LEU A 4 -17.51 7.81 5.56
N ASP A 5 -18.66 8.47 5.70
CA ASP A 5 -19.99 7.87 5.86
C ASP A 5 -20.77 7.75 4.54
N ASP A 6 -20.20 8.17 3.40
CA ASP A 6 -20.87 8.13 2.11
C ASP A 6 -20.57 6.81 1.38
N ASP A 7 -21.44 5.82 1.58
CA ASP A 7 -21.39 4.49 0.95
C ASP A 7 -21.95 4.45 -0.48
N ARG A 8 -22.42 5.58 -1.02
CA ARG A 8 -23.03 5.64 -2.35
C ARG A 8 -22.03 5.48 -3.51
N LEU A 9 -20.74 5.65 -3.24
CA LEU A 9 -19.69 5.52 -4.25
C LEU A 9 -18.89 4.23 -4.03
N PRO A 10 -18.71 3.40 -5.07
CA PRO A 10 -17.88 2.21 -4.96
C PRO A 10 -16.43 2.61 -4.70
N VAL A 11 -15.76 1.85 -3.83
CA VAL A 11 -14.33 2.01 -3.53
C VAL A 11 -13.55 0.90 -4.24
N VAL A 12 -12.46 1.28 -4.91
CA VAL A 12 -11.49 0.34 -5.49
C VAL A 12 -10.17 0.51 -4.75
N LEU A 13 -9.72 -0.56 -4.08
CA LEU A 13 -8.42 -0.63 -3.43
C LEU A 13 -7.48 -1.50 -4.28
N ILE A 14 -6.40 -0.93 -4.77
CA ILE A 14 -5.37 -1.63 -5.54
C ILE A 14 -4.11 -1.74 -4.69
N ILE A 15 -3.66 -2.98 -4.46
CA ILE A 15 -2.41 -3.27 -3.73
C ILE A 15 -1.40 -3.84 -4.71
N LEU A 16 -0.28 -3.15 -4.85
CA LEU A 16 0.89 -3.63 -5.57
C LEU A 16 1.83 -4.28 -4.54
N ASP A 17 1.79 -5.60 -4.45
CA ASP A 17 2.58 -6.33 -3.45
C ASP A 17 4.08 -6.14 -3.69
N GLY A 18 4.81 -5.87 -2.61
CA GLY A 18 6.25 -5.59 -2.68
C GLY A 18 6.66 -4.34 -3.45
N LEU A 19 5.77 -3.36 -3.69
CA LEU A 19 6.10 -2.15 -4.47
C LEU A 19 7.23 -1.31 -3.85
N GLY A 20 7.30 -1.25 -2.53
CA GLY A 20 8.29 -0.45 -1.83
C GLY A 20 9.69 -1.07 -1.94
N ASP A 21 10.64 -0.29 -2.45
CA ASP A 21 12.02 -0.73 -2.63
C ASP A 21 13.02 0.36 -2.27
N ARG A 22 14.31 0.05 -2.37
CA ARG A 22 15.43 0.97 -2.20
C ARG A 22 15.95 1.44 -3.56
N PRO A 23 16.54 2.64 -3.62
CA PRO A 23 17.39 3.07 -4.73
C PRO A 23 18.44 2.02 -5.11
N ILE A 24 18.58 1.71 -6.40
CA ILE A 24 19.62 0.80 -6.89
C ILE A 24 20.54 1.47 -7.94
N PRO A 25 21.86 1.18 -7.94
CA PRO A 25 22.82 1.79 -8.86
C PRO A 25 22.50 1.60 -10.35
N GLU A 26 21.97 0.43 -10.72
CA GLU A 26 21.61 0.05 -12.09
C GLU A 26 20.49 0.92 -12.67
N LEU A 27 19.71 1.56 -11.80
CA LEU A 27 18.65 2.51 -12.14
C LEU A 27 19.06 3.95 -11.84
N ALA A 28 20.36 4.26 -11.86
CA ALA A 28 20.91 5.57 -11.57
C ALA A 28 20.46 6.14 -10.20
N GLY A 29 20.27 5.27 -9.20
CA GLY A 29 19.84 5.66 -7.86
C GLY A 29 18.33 5.87 -7.73
N ALA A 30 17.52 5.40 -8.67
CA ALA A 30 16.07 5.30 -8.53
C ALA A 30 15.65 3.94 -7.95
N THR A 31 14.46 3.88 -7.36
CA THR A 31 13.75 2.63 -7.09
C THR A 31 13.19 2.04 -8.40
N PRO A 32 12.88 0.72 -8.46
CA PRO A 32 12.21 0.14 -9.61
C PRO A 32 10.88 0.82 -9.96
N ALA A 33 10.12 1.26 -8.96
CA ALA A 33 8.85 1.97 -9.16
C ALA A 33 9.06 3.34 -9.81
N GLU A 34 10.10 4.08 -9.43
CA GLU A 34 10.45 5.38 -10.02
C GLU A 34 11.02 5.27 -11.44
N ALA A 35 11.78 4.20 -11.72
CA ALA A 35 12.37 3.98 -13.05
C ALA A 35 11.36 3.42 -14.06
N ALA A 36 10.27 2.80 -13.60
CA ALA A 36 9.24 2.23 -14.46
C ALA A 36 8.42 3.33 -15.15
N ARG A 37 8.03 3.08 -16.41
CA ARG A 37 7.11 3.97 -17.13
C ARG A 37 5.65 3.71 -16.69
N THR A 38 5.12 4.55 -15.80
CA THR A 38 3.81 4.36 -15.16
C THR A 38 2.78 5.47 -15.42
N PRO A 39 2.50 5.86 -16.68
CA PRO A 39 1.72 7.06 -17.00
C PRO A 39 0.31 7.11 -16.40
N VAL A 40 -0.31 5.94 -16.17
CA VAL A 40 -1.65 5.85 -15.54
C VAL A 40 -1.56 6.11 -14.04
N LEU A 41 -0.57 5.54 -13.36
CA LEU A 41 -0.36 5.78 -11.93
C LEU A 41 0.05 7.24 -11.68
N ASP A 42 0.92 7.78 -12.54
CA ASP A 42 1.37 9.17 -12.47
C ASP A 42 0.18 10.14 -12.62
N ALA A 43 -0.76 9.86 -13.53
CA ALA A 43 -1.97 10.67 -13.70
C ALA A 43 -2.93 10.58 -12.51
N ILE A 44 -3.07 9.40 -11.90
CA ILE A 44 -3.88 9.21 -10.67
C ILE A 44 -3.28 10.02 -9.52
N VAL A 45 -1.96 9.95 -9.35
CA VAL A 45 -1.24 10.69 -8.31
C VAL A 45 -1.35 12.20 -8.52
N ALA A 46 -1.16 12.68 -9.76
CA ALA A 46 -1.23 14.10 -10.08
C ALA A 46 -2.63 14.72 -9.87
N SER A 47 -3.69 13.92 -9.96
CA SER A 47 -5.08 14.36 -9.76
C SER A 47 -5.64 14.01 -8.37
N GLY A 48 -4.85 13.34 -7.53
CA GLY A 48 -5.28 12.80 -6.24
C GLY A 48 -4.47 13.33 -5.07
N ALA A 49 -4.30 12.48 -4.06
CA ALA A 49 -3.47 12.73 -2.89
C ALA A 49 -2.50 11.56 -2.68
N SER A 50 -1.30 11.86 -2.18
CA SER A 50 -0.26 10.88 -1.92
C SER A 50 0.28 11.03 -0.51
N GLY A 51 0.82 9.93 0.02
CA GLY A 51 1.41 9.88 1.34
C GLY A 51 2.03 8.52 1.63
N TRP A 52 2.62 8.39 2.81
CA TRP A 52 3.22 7.15 3.28
C TRP A 52 2.20 6.33 4.07
N HIS A 53 2.06 5.05 3.72
CA HIS A 53 1.31 4.09 4.52
C HIS A 53 2.28 3.24 5.35
N LEU A 54 2.28 3.44 6.66
CA LEU A 54 3.18 2.78 7.61
C LEU A 54 2.37 2.07 8.70
N PRO A 55 1.70 0.95 8.38
CA PRO A 55 0.72 0.32 9.28
C PRO A 55 1.31 -0.12 10.62
N PHE A 56 2.63 -0.33 10.66
CA PHE A 56 3.35 -0.75 11.86
C PHE A 56 4.35 0.30 12.36
N GLY A 57 4.39 1.49 11.78
CA GLY A 57 5.43 2.49 12.04
C GLY A 57 6.75 2.19 11.34
N TRP A 58 7.72 3.09 11.52
CA TRP A 58 9.00 3.05 10.81
C TRP A 58 9.84 1.82 11.14
N GLY A 59 10.50 1.24 10.13
CA GLY A 59 11.46 0.16 10.28
C GLY A 59 10.87 -1.23 10.57
N ARG A 60 9.54 -1.36 10.61
CA ARG A 60 8.87 -2.64 10.86
C ARG A 60 8.40 -3.29 9.56
N ALA A 61 9.03 -4.41 9.20
CA ALA A 61 8.58 -5.27 8.11
C ALA A 61 7.51 -6.25 8.61
N ALA A 62 6.35 -6.28 7.97
CA ALA A 62 5.30 -7.24 8.27
C ALA A 62 5.23 -8.33 7.20
N SER A 63 4.74 -9.51 7.58
CA SER A 63 4.35 -10.54 6.63
C SER A 63 3.10 -10.10 5.86
N SER A 64 2.92 -10.61 4.63
CA SER A 64 1.80 -10.24 3.76
C SER A 64 0.44 -10.45 4.44
N GLU A 65 0.26 -11.54 5.20
CA GLU A 65 -1.00 -11.76 5.93
C GLU A 65 -1.27 -10.67 6.99
N ARG A 66 -0.23 -10.23 7.73
CA ARG A 66 -0.39 -9.19 8.74
C ARG A 66 -0.56 -7.80 8.13
N ALA A 67 0.11 -7.52 7.01
CA ALA A 67 -0.03 -6.27 6.28
C ALA A 67 -1.46 -6.09 5.77
N ASN A 68 -2.03 -7.12 5.13
CA ASN A 68 -3.42 -7.09 4.66
C ASN A 68 -4.41 -7.01 5.84
N TRP A 69 -4.17 -7.74 6.92
CA TRP A 69 -5.02 -7.67 8.12
C TRP A 69 -5.10 -6.24 8.69
N ALA A 70 -3.96 -5.57 8.86
CA ALA A 70 -3.91 -4.19 9.33
C ALA A 70 -4.52 -3.19 8.33
N LEU A 71 -4.30 -3.39 7.03
CA LEU A 71 -4.84 -2.55 5.95
C LEU A 71 -6.37 -2.49 5.95
N PHE A 72 -7.03 -3.60 6.26
CA PHE A 72 -8.50 -3.66 6.38
C PHE A 72 -9.03 -3.15 7.73
N GLY A 73 -8.18 -2.56 8.57
CA GLY A 73 -8.58 -1.96 9.85
C GLY A 73 -8.56 -2.90 11.04
N TYR A 74 -8.04 -4.12 10.90
CA TYR A 74 -8.01 -5.12 11.97
C TYR A 74 -6.71 -5.09 12.80
N ALA A 75 -5.96 -3.99 12.78
CA ALA A 75 -4.69 -3.88 13.50
C ALA A 75 -4.81 -4.13 15.02
N ASP A 76 -5.94 -3.74 15.62
CA ASP A 76 -6.24 -3.96 17.04
C ASP A 76 -6.94 -5.29 17.33
N THR A 77 -7.20 -6.11 16.30
CA THR A 77 -7.82 -7.43 16.43
C THR A 77 -6.74 -8.52 16.39
N PRO A 78 -6.76 -9.50 17.31
CA PRO A 78 -5.82 -10.61 17.30
C PRO A 78 -5.80 -11.32 15.94
N PHE A 79 -4.61 -11.46 15.37
CA PHE A 79 -4.42 -12.18 14.11
C PHE A 79 -4.64 -13.68 14.35
N PRO A 80 -5.56 -14.35 13.64
CA PRO A 80 -5.93 -15.74 13.91
C PRO A 80 -4.86 -16.77 13.50
N GLY A 81 -3.80 -16.33 12.83
CA GLY A 81 -2.77 -17.17 12.26
C GLY A 81 -2.99 -17.42 10.76
N ARG A 82 -1.89 -17.64 10.03
CA ARG A 82 -1.92 -17.78 8.57
C ARG A 82 -2.78 -18.95 8.10
N ALA A 83 -2.72 -20.08 8.80
CA ALA A 83 -3.45 -21.29 8.43
C ALA A 83 -4.97 -21.14 8.43
N VAL A 84 -5.53 -20.12 9.09
CA VAL A 84 -6.97 -19.85 9.07
C VAL A 84 -7.39 -19.10 7.80
N LEU A 85 -6.44 -18.44 7.12
CA LEU A 85 -6.68 -17.64 5.92
C LEU A 85 -6.38 -18.39 4.60
N GLU A 86 -5.73 -19.54 4.67
CA GLU A 86 -5.39 -20.41 3.52
C GLU A 86 -6.34 -21.61 3.44
#